data_AF-Q5FMI5-F1
#
_entry.id   AF-Q5FMI5-F1
#
_cell.length_a   1.000
_cell.length_b   1.000
_cell.length_c   1.000
_cell.angle_alpha   90.00
_cell.angle_beta   90.00
_cell.angle_gamma   90.00
#
_symmetry.space_group_name_H-M   'P 1'
#
loop_
_entity.id
_entity.type
_entity.pdbx_description
1 polymer ?
#
loop_
_entity_poly.entity_id
_entity_poly.type
_entity_poly.pdbx_seq_one_letter_code
_entity_poly.pdbx_strand_id
1 'polypeptide(L)'
;MQNSKTPLKVISLLIISLSAVCINVGIVHATSGRAPNLGMSQTTPTNPVIKKGDKIFVVIKDTQKQTVPVYNQYAKKTKHKVKMGSTFIVKAVKKINKKKIILISKNRWLNAKDIVKN
;
A
#
# COMPACT_ATOMS: atom_id res chain seq x y z
N MET A 1 39.02 -19.12 -57.63
CA MET A 1 40.03 -19.11 -56.56
C MET A 1 40.89 -17.87 -56.72
N GLN A 2 40.76 -16.91 -55.78
CA GLN A 2 41.62 -15.73 -55.48
C GLN A 2 40.71 -14.78 -54.68
N ASN A 3 40.63 -14.87 -53.35
CA ASN A 3 41.61 -14.55 -52.33
C ASN A 3 41.80 -13.03 -52.13
N SER A 4 41.23 -12.56 -51.00
CA SER A 4 41.75 -11.51 -50.12
C SER A 4 41.76 -10.06 -50.61
N LYS A 5 41.00 -9.19 -49.93
CA LYS A 5 41.49 -8.17 -48.97
C LYS A 5 40.41 -7.11 -48.78
N THR A 6 39.82 -7.10 -47.59
CA THR A 6 39.02 -5.98 -47.07
C THR A 6 39.89 -4.73 -46.94
N PRO A 7 39.31 -3.55 -47.21
CA PRO A 7 39.63 -2.39 -46.41
C PRO A 7 38.36 -1.84 -45.75
N LEU A 8 38.24 -2.08 -44.43
CA LEU A 8 37.39 -1.32 -43.53
C LEU A 8 37.77 0.16 -43.63
N LYS A 9 36.78 1.04 -43.90
CA LYS A 9 36.94 2.47 -43.71
C LYS A 9 35.91 2.95 -42.68
N VAL A 10 36.42 3.06 -41.47
CA VAL A 10 35.77 3.63 -40.28
C VAL A 10 35.46 5.10 -40.56
N ILE A 11 34.17 5.46 -40.56
CA ILE A 11 33.74 6.86 -40.60
C ILE A 11 33.54 7.29 -39.15
N SER A 12 34.51 8.05 -38.67
CA SER A 12 34.60 8.58 -37.31
C SER A 12 33.41 9.47 -36.97
N LEU A 13 32.65 9.08 -35.94
CA LEU A 13 31.67 9.94 -35.28
C LEU A 13 32.40 11.11 -34.60
N LEU A 14 31.99 12.33 -34.93
CA LEU A 14 32.48 13.56 -34.31
C LEU A 14 31.97 13.61 -32.85
N ILE A 15 32.87 13.43 -31.88
CA ILE A 15 32.55 13.58 -30.45
C ILE A 15 32.60 15.07 -30.11
N ILE A 16 31.46 15.67 -29.79
CA ILE A 16 31.38 17.01 -29.22
C ILE A 16 31.80 16.89 -27.75
N SER A 17 33.05 17.22 -27.45
CA SER A 17 33.53 17.35 -26.07
C SER A 17 32.95 18.62 -25.46
N LEU A 18 31.89 18.46 -24.67
CA LEU A 18 31.38 19.55 -23.82
C LEU A 18 32.32 19.67 -22.62
N SER A 19 33.32 20.54 -22.71
CA SER A 19 34.14 20.91 -21.56
C SER A 19 33.29 21.72 -20.58
N ALA A 20 32.70 21.04 -19.60
CA ALA A 20 32.14 21.68 -18.43
C ALA A 20 33.28 22.31 -17.62
N VAL A 21 33.43 23.63 -17.77
CA VAL A 21 34.27 24.46 -16.90
C VAL A 21 33.68 24.38 -15.49
N CYS A 22 34.35 23.68 -14.58
CA CYS A 22 34.04 23.71 -13.15
C CYS A 22 34.43 25.08 -12.58
N ILE A 23 33.51 26.04 -12.66
CA ILE A 23 33.62 27.29 -11.92
C ILE A 23 33.29 26.96 -10.46
N ASN A 24 34.34 26.93 -9.66
CA ASN A 24 34.27 26.72 -8.22
C ASN A 24 33.80 28.02 -7.56
N VAL A 25 32.49 28.14 -7.28
CA VAL A 25 31.95 29.21 -6.44
C VAL A 25 30.74 28.72 -5.65
N GLY A 26 30.85 28.84 -4.33
CA GLY A 26 29.72 28.81 -3.41
C GLY A 26 29.41 27.43 -2.86
N ILE A 27 29.85 27.17 -1.63
CA ILE A 27 29.28 26.13 -0.77
C ILE A 27 27.81 26.51 -0.55
N VAL A 28 26.91 26.01 -1.39
CA VAL A 28 25.48 26.15 -1.15
C VAL A 28 25.13 25.09 -0.11
N HIS A 29 24.98 25.54 1.13
CA HIS A 29 24.40 24.74 2.20
C HIS A 29 23.10 24.15 1.65
N ALA A 30 23.04 22.83 1.48
CA ALA A 30 21.78 22.17 1.21
C ALA A 30 20.92 22.37 2.46
N THR A 31 20.12 23.43 2.47
CA THR A 31 18.95 23.46 3.34
C THR A 31 18.16 22.26 2.87
N SER A 32 18.19 21.19 3.66
CA SER A 32 17.28 20.07 3.47
C SER A 32 15.90 20.69 3.51
N GLY A 33 15.31 20.89 2.33
CA GLY A 33 13.94 21.33 2.20
C GLY A 33 13.13 20.42 3.09
N ARG A 34 12.63 20.98 4.18
CA ARG A 34 11.75 20.29 5.12
C ARG A 34 10.72 19.59 4.25
N ALA A 35 10.76 18.25 4.23
CA ALA A 35 9.80 17.47 3.45
C ALA A 35 8.41 18.04 3.73
N PRO A 36 7.57 18.28 2.71
CA PRO A 36 6.24 18.83 2.93
C PRO A 36 5.61 18.03 4.04
N ASN A 37 5.27 18.72 5.14
CA ASN A 37 4.57 18.07 6.22
C ASN A 37 3.24 17.66 5.59
N LEU A 38 3.12 16.38 5.23
CA LEU A 38 1.86 15.79 4.79
C LEU A 38 1.00 15.83 6.04
N GLY A 39 0.37 16.98 6.27
CA GLY A 39 -0.46 17.26 7.41
C GLY A 39 -1.36 16.04 7.54
N MET A 40 -1.19 15.31 8.64
CA MET A 40 -2.02 14.15 8.92
C MET A 40 -3.43 14.70 8.86
N SER A 41 -4.16 14.36 7.80
CA SER A 41 -5.59 14.60 7.73
C SER A 41 -6.16 13.82 8.89
N GLN A 42 -6.33 14.52 10.02
CA GLN A 42 -7.15 14.06 11.11
C GLN A 42 -8.58 14.12 10.57
N THR A 43 -8.90 13.15 9.71
CA THR A 43 -10.24 12.65 9.69
C THR A 43 -10.44 12.10 11.10
N THR A 44 -11.16 12.86 11.92
CA THR A 44 -11.84 12.30 13.08
C THR A 44 -12.38 10.96 12.59
N PRO A 45 -12.02 9.81 13.19
CA PRO A 45 -12.62 8.55 12.79
C PRO A 45 -14.05 8.59 13.29
N THR A 46 -14.91 9.31 12.57
CA THR A 46 -16.35 9.15 12.60
C THR A 46 -16.55 7.76 12.04
N ASN A 47 -16.33 6.75 12.88
CA ASN A 47 -16.31 5.34 12.49
C ASN A 47 -17.64 5.08 11.80
N PRO A 48 -17.67 5.13 10.45
CA PRO A 48 -18.91 5.29 9.76
C PRO A 48 -19.71 4.03 10.06
N VAL A 49 -20.99 4.21 10.41
CA VAL A 49 -21.80 3.07 10.81
C VAL A 49 -21.83 2.08 9.65
N ILE A 50 -21.06 1.00 9.78
CA ILE A 50 -20.98 -0.05 8.77
C ILE A 50 -22.36 -0.72 8.65
N LYS A 51 -22.91 -0.71 7.43
CA LYS A 51 -24.20 -1.27 7.03
C LYS A 51 -24.01 -2.36 5.97
N LYS A 52 -25.08 -3.12 5.70
CA LYS A 52 -25.12 -4.10 4.62
C LYS A 52 -24.89 -3.41 3.28
N GLY A 53 -24.08 -4.02 2.41
CA GLY A 53 -23.71 -3.48 1.10
C GLY A 53 -22.45 -2.62 1.11
N ASP A 54 -21.99 -2.14 2.28
CA ASP A 54 -20.75 -1.35 2.36
C ASP A 54 -19.54 -2.15 1.89
N LYS A 55 -18.64 -1.50 1.17
CA LYS A 55 -17.27 -1.98 0.95
C LYS A 55 -16.45 -1.69 2.19
N ILE A 56 -15.77 -2.71 2.69
CA ILE A 56 -14.90 -2.61 3.86
C ILE A 56 -13.52 -3.16 3.52
N PHE A 57 -12.51 -2.60 4.18
CA PHE A 57 -11.12 -3.00 4.07
C PHE A 57 -10.59 -3.47 5.42
N VAL A 58 -9.82 -4.54 5.43
CA VAL A 58 -9.24 -5.11 6.65
C VAL A 58 -8.01 -4.33 7.08
N VAL A 59 -8.06 -3.80 8.30
CA VAL A 59 -6.96 -3.07 8.94
C VAL A 59 -6.44 -3.82 10.15
N ILE A 60 -5.14 -3.71 10.41
CA ILE A 60 -4.49 -4.42 11.50
C ILE A 60 -3.72 -3.44 12.34
N LYS A 61 -3.84 -3.60 13.67
CA LYS A 61 -3.07 -2.82 14.64
C LYS A 61 -1.70 -3.45 14.94
N ASP A 62 -1.60 -4.77 14.83
CA ASP A 62 -0.36 -5.54 14.98
C ASP A 62 0.35 -5.69 13.63
N THR A 63 1.49 -5.01 13.48
CA THR A 63 2.29 -4.99 12.25
C THR A 63 3.12 -6.25 12.03
N GLN A 64 3.35 -7.07 13.08
CA GLN A 64 4.19 -8.26 12.97
C GLN A 64 3.47 -9.42 12.29
N LYS A 65 2.18 -9.58 12.60
CA LYS A 65 1.32 -10.61 12.02
C LYS A 65 0.21 -9.89 11.27
N GLN A 66 0.46 -9.64 9.98
CA GLN A 66 -0.43 -8.95 9.04
C GLN A 66 -1.72 -9.76 8.70
N THR A 67 -2.36 -10.35 9.72
CA THR A 67 -3.60 -11.12 9.61
C THR A 67 -4.58 -10.84 10.77
N VAL A 68 -5.87 -10.79 10.47
CA VAL A 68 -6.95 -10.68 11.46
C VAL A 68 -7.64 -12.02 11.67
N PRO A 69 -8.10 -12.32 12.90
CA PRO A 69 -8.85 -13.54 13.18
C PRO A 69 -10.25 -13.49 12.56
N VAL A 70 -10.68 -14.63 12.00
CA VAL A 70 -12.07 -14.82 11.56
C VAL A 70 -12.89 -15.42 12.69
N TYR A 71 -14.11 -14.92 12.86
CA TYR A 71 -15.07 -15.38 13.86
C TYR A 71 -16.22 -16.15 13.20
N ASN A 72 -16.93 -16.94 14.00
CA ASN A 72 -18.23 -17.50 13.63
C ASN A 72 -19.39 -16.57 14.03
N GLN A 73 -20.62 -17.00 13.75
CA GLN A 73 -21.85 -16.28 14.10
C GLN A 73 -22.12 -16.04 15.60
N TYR A 74 -21.29 -16.63 16.47
CA TYR A 74 -21.35 -16.51 17.93
C TYR A 74 -20.15 -15.70 18.48
N ALA A 75 -19.41 -15.01 17.63
CA ALA A 75 -18.20 -14.25 17.98
C ALA A 75 -17.09 -15.10 18.63
N LYS A 76 -17.05 -16.41 18.37
CA LYS A 76 -15.92 -17.29 18.74
C LYS A 76 -14.89 -17.28 17.61
N LYS A 77 -13.60 -17.17 17.96
CA LYS A 77 -12.50 -17.22 16.99
C LYS A 77 -12.48 -18.59 16.31
N THR A 78 -12.21 -18.59 15.02
CA THR A 78 -12.00 -19.80 14.22
C THR A 78 -10.51 -20.00 13.96
N LYS A 79 -10.13 -21.11 13.32
CA LYS A 79 -8.77 -21.34 12.85
C LYS A 79 -8.39 -20.46 11.65
N HIS A 80 -9.37 -19.85 10.97
CA HIS A 80 -9.15 -19.03 9.79
C HIS A 80 -8.70 -17.62 10.14
N LYS A 81 -7.89 -17.06 9.24
CA LYS A 81 -7.41 -15.69 9.30
C LYS A 81 -7.55 -15.02 7.95
N VAL A 82 -7.63 -13.70 7.96
CA VAL A 82 -7.71 -12.87 6.74
C VAL A 82 -6.52 -11.93 6.74
N LYS A 83 -5.88 -11.74 5.58
CA LYS A 83 -4.73 -10.85 5.43
C LYS A 83 -5.17 -9.38 5.49
N MET A 84 -4.30 -8.51 6.02
CA MET A 84 -4.42 -7.06 5.79
C MET A 84 -4.54 -6.77 4.29
N GLY A 85 -5.22 -5.71 3.89
CA GLY A 85 -5.37 -5.45 2.46
C GLY A 85 -6.67 -6.00 1.86
N SER A 86 -7.29 -6.97 2.53
CA SER A 86 -8.43 -7.66 1.95
C SER A 86 -9.68 -6.78 1.97
N THR A 87 -10.36 -6.68 0.84
CA THR A 87 -11.62 -5.95 0.69
C THR A 87 -12.80 -6.91 0.65
N PHE A 88 -13.89 -6.59 1.34
CA PHE A 88 -15.13 -7.36 1.34
C PHE A 88 -16.35 -6.48 1.19
N ILE A 89 -17.45 -7.09 0.72
CA ILE A 89 -18.79 -6.52 0.79
C ILE A 89 -19.47 -7.03 2.05
N VAL A 90 -20.00 -6.10 2.84
CA VAL A 90 -20.73 -6.44 4.05
C VAL A 90 -22.04 -7.13 3.71
N LYS A 91 -22.21 -8.36 4.16
CA LYS A 91 -23.45 -9.13 3.96
C LYS A 91 -24.45 -8.96 5.10
N ALA A 92 -23.94 -8.84 6.33
CA ALA A 92 -24.76 -8.64 7.52
C ALA A 92 -23.93 -8.06 8.67
N VAL A 93 -24.61 -7.49 9.65
CA VAL A 93 -24.03 -6.87 10.84
C VAL A 93 -24.73 -7.41 12.06
N LYS A 94 -23.98 -7.88 13.06
CA LYS A 94 -24.53 -8.45 14.29
C LYS A 94 -23.79 -7.92 15.51
N LYS A 95 -24.49 -7.72 16.62
CA LYS A 95 -23.91 -7.34 17.91
C LYS A 95 -24.06 -8.50 18.89
N ILE A 96 -22.97 -8.98 19.46
CA ILE A 96 -22.95 -10.09 20.43
C ILE A 96 -22.00 -9.70 21.56
N ASN A 97 -22.44 -9.79 22.81
CA ASN A 97 -21.62 -9.50 23.99
C ASN A 97 -20.86 -8.15 23.87
N LYS A 98 -21.59 -7.10 23.48
CA LYS A 98 -21.05 -5.74 23.22
C LYS A 98 -20.02 -5.64 22.07
N LYS A 99 -19.75 -6.73 21.34
CA LYS A 99 -18.89 -6.73 20.14
C LYS A 99 -19.73 -6.68 18.86
N LYS A 100 -19.38 -5.77 17.95
CA LYS A 100 -19.99 -5.70 16.61
C LYS A 100 -19.17 -6.57 15.66
N ILE A 101 -19.82 -7.54 15.03
CA ILE A 101 -19.23 -8.44 14.05
C ILE A 101 -19.93 -8.28 12.70
N ILE A 102 -19.18 -8.50 11.63
CA ILE A 102 -19.57 -8.22 10.26
C ILE A 102 -19.43 -9.48 9.42
N LEU A 103 -20.51 -9.93 8.81
CA LEU A 103 -20.50 -11.08 7.92
C LEU A 103 -19.90 -10.68 6.57
N ILE A 104 -18.82 -11.33 6.20
CA ILE A 104 -18.16 -11.13 4.90
C ILE A 104 -18.48 -12.24 3.91
N SER A 105 -18.76 -13.46 4.38
CA SER A 105 -18.99 -14.63 3.51
C SER A 105 -19.51 -15.82 4.32
N LYS A 106 -20.55 -16.53 3.85
CA LYS A 106 -21.14 -17.73 4.48
C LYS A 106 -21.21 -17.67 6.02
N ASN A 107 -20.23 -18.24 6.73
CA ASN A 107 -20.13 -18.22 8.20
C ASN A 107 -18.84 -17.55 8.74
N ARG A 108 -18.21 -16.69 7.93
CA ARG A 108 -17.00 -15.95 8.26
C ARG A 108 -17.36 -14.53 8.64
N TRP A 109 -17.03 -14.19 9.88
CA TRP A 109 -17.31 -12.90 10.48
C TRP A 109 -16.00 -12.19 10.84
N LEU A 110 -15.96 -10.88 10.68
CA LEU A 110 -14.86 -10.02 11.13
C LEU A 110 -15.33 -9.12 12.26
N ASN A 111 -14.42 -8.72 13.13
CA ASN A 111 -14.72 -7.72 14.15
C ASN A 111 -14.72 -6.33 13.50
N ALA A 112 -15.72 -5.50 13.83
CA ALA A 112 -15.83 -4.15 13.29
C ALA A 112 -14.63 -3.24 13.65
N LYS A 113 -13.84 -3.59 14.67
CA LYS A 113 -12.61 -2.86 15.04
C LYS A 113 -11.42 -3.14 14.12
N ASP A 114 -11.46 -4.24 13.39
CA ASP A 114 -10.37 -4.74 12.54
C ASP A 114 -10.63 -4.42 11.06
N ILE A 115 -11.58 -3.52 10.80
CA ILE A 115 -12.00 -3.11 9.46
C ILE A 115 -12.29 -1.62 9.43
N VAL A 116 -12.17 -1.02 8.25
CA VAL A 116 -12.61 0.34 7.95
C VAL A 116 -13.55 0.29 6.75
N LYS A 117 -14.46 1.27 6.66
CA LYS A 117 -15.23 1.47 5.44
C LYS A 117 -14.31 2.05 4.37
N ASN A 118 -14.37 1.49 3.17
CA ASN A 118 -13.71 2.03 1.99
C ASN A 118 -14.62 3.03 1.27
#